data_AF-A0A7C2BVQ1-F1
#
_entry.id   AF-A0A7C2BVQ1-F1
#
_cell.length_a   1.000
_cell.length_b   1.000
_cell.length_c   1.000
_cell.angle_alpha   90.00
_cell.angle_beta   90.00
_cell.angle_gamma   90.00
#
_symmetry.space_group_name_H-M   'P 1'
#
loop_
_entity.id
_entity.type
_entity.pdbx_description
1 polymer ?
#
loop_
_entity_poly.entity_id
_entity_poly.type
_entity_poly.pdbx_seq_one_letter_code
_entity_poly.pdbx_strand_id
1 'polypeptide(L)' 'MVEEIYERIIKPLSVAERLQLLAMIAEDLAAQSAASSQRPKRNIMDLHGLGADLWRGIDAQEYVNELRREWDHRSP' A
#
# COMPACT_ATOMS: atom_id res chain seq x y z
N MET A 1 27.80 -8.90 -18.51
CA MET A 1 28.45 -8.67 -17.18
C MET A 1 27.85 -9.61 -16.16
N VAL A 2 26.52 -9.69 -16.06
CA VAL A 2 25.81 -10.66 -15.20
C VAL A 2 26.09 -12.11 -15.61
N GLU A 3 26.15 -12.38 -16.91
CA GLU A 3 26.47 -13.70 -17.47
C GLU A 3 27.87 -14.16 -17.09
N GLU A 4 28.83 -13.23 -17.05
CA GLU A 4 30.20 -13.51 -16.63
C GLU A 4 30.29 -13.83 -15.13
N ILE A 5 29.55 -13.10 -14.30
CA ILE A 5 29.43 -13.39 -12.85
C ILE A 5 28.81 -14.78 -12.64
N TYR A 6 27.77 -15.09 -13.41
CA TYR A 6 27.12 -16.40 -13.33
C TYR A 6 28.09 -17.53 -13.68
N GLU A 7 28.77 -17.45 -14.82
CA GLU A 7 29.68 -18.50 -15.28
C GLU A 7 30.93 -18.64 -14.41
N ARG A 8 31.51 -17.52 -13.95
CA ARG A 8 32.80 -17.55 -13.23
C ARG A 8 32.65 -17.72 -11.72
N ILE A 9 31.54 -17.31 -11.13
CA ILE A 9 31.36 -17.24 -9.67
C ILE A 9 30.22 -18.14 -9.21
N ILE A 10 29.05 -18.09 -9.85
CA ILE A 10 27.85 -18.79 -9.34
C ILE A 10 27.85 -20.26 -9.76
N LYS A 11 28.24 -20.57 -11.00
CA LYS A 11 28.22 -21.93 -11.55
C LYS A 11 29.19 -22.91 -10.87
N PRO A 12 30.41 -22.50 -10.43
CA PRO A 12 31.32 -23.38 -9.72
C PRO A 12 30.89 -23.73 -8.27
N LEU A 13 30.00 -22.95 -7.66
CA LEU A 13 29.51 -23.20 -6.30
C LEU A 13 28.78 -24.55 -6.20
N SER A 14 28.79 -25.12 -4.99
CA SER A 14 27.95 -26.27 -4.67
C SER A 14 26.46 -25.88 -4.74
N VAL A 15 25.59 -26.90 -4.81
CA VAL A 15 24.14 -26.68 -4.79
C VAL A 15 23.70 -25.95 -3.51
N ALA A 16 24.28 -26.30 -2.36
CA ALA A 16 23.96 -25.68 -1.08
C ALA A 16 24.32 -24.18 -1.05
N GLU A 17 25.52 -23.82 -1.52
CA GLU A 17 25.97 -22.42 -1.60
C GLU A 17 25.12 -21.59 -2.57
N ARG A 18 24.72 -22.18 -3.71
CA ARG A 18 23.80 -21.50 -4.64
C ARG A 18 22.43 -21.23 -4.02
N LEU A 19 21.88 -22.19 -3.27
CA LEU A 19 20.61 -22.02 -2.56
C LEU A 19 20.71 -20.95 -1.46
N GLN A 20 21.82 -20.94 -0.72
CA GLN A 20 22.08 -19.91 0.28
C GLN A 20 22.19 -18.51 -0.35
N LEU A 21 22.94 -18.39 -1.45
CA LEU A 21 23.07 -17.14 -2.20
C LEU A 21 21.70 -16.66 -2.71
N LEU A 22 20.88 -17.57 -3.24
CA LEU A 22 19.54 -17.24 -3.72
C LEU A 22 18.65 -16.72 -2.58
N ALA A 23 18.73 -17.32 -1.39
CA ALA A 23 17.99 -16.83 -0.21
C ALA A 23 18.43 -15.42 0.20
N MET A 24 19.74 -15.14 0.23
CA MET A 24 20.26 -13.82 0.55
C MET A 24 19.81 -12.75 -0.44
N ILE A 25 19.85 -13.05 -1.75
CA ILE A 25 19.38 -12.14 -2.80
C ILE A 25 17.87 -11.89 -2.66
N ALA A 26 17.08 -12.95 -2.41
CA ALA A 26 15.64 -12.81 -2.23
C ALA A 26 15.28 -11.94 -1.02
N GLU A 27 16.00 -12.10 0.10
CA GLU A 27 15.81 -11.29 1.31
C GLU A 27 16.17 -9.82 1.07
N ASP A 28 17.30 -9.54 0.42
CA ASP A 28 17.73 -8.18 0.10
C ASP A 28 16.72 -7.47 -0.84
N LEU A 29 16.26 -8.16 -1.88
CA LEU A 29 15.23 -7.64 -2.77
C LEU A 29 13.90 -7.40 -2.03
N ALA A 30 13.50 -8.27 -1.11
CA ALA A 30 12.31 -8.08 -0.30
C ALA A 30 12.44 -6.85 0.63
N ALA A 31 13.61 -6.65 1.24
CA ALA A 31 13.88 -5.48 2.08
C ALA A 31 13.85 -4.16 1.30
N GLN A 32 14.43 -4.14 0.10
CA GLN A 32 14.39 -2.98 -0.81
C GLN A 32 12.97 -2.71 -1.35
N SER A 33 12.20 -3.77 -1.57
CA SER A 33 10.77 -3.67 -1.92
C SER A 33 9.96 -3.07 -0.78
N ALA A 34 10.25 -3.44 0.48
CA ALA A 34 9.63 -2.87 1.67
C ALA A 34 10.00 -1.37 1.86
N ALA A 35 11.25 -1.01 1.57
CA ALA A 35 11.72 0.38 1.62
C ALA A 35 11.08 1.27 0.54
N SER A 36 10.88 0.75 -0.67
CA SER A 36 10.15 1.43 -1.76
C SER A 36 8.63 1.42 -1.58
N SER A 37 8.11 0.59 -0.68
CA SER A 37 6.70 0.53 -0.29
C SER A 37 6.42 1.15 1.07
N GLN A 38 7.20 2.17 1.46
CA GLN A 38 6.64 3.25 2.28
C GLN A 38 5.45 3.82 1.50
N ARG A 39 4.27 3.22 1.69
CA ARG A 39 3.00 3.84 1.32
C ARG A 39 3.12 5.28 1.81
N PRO A 40 2.88 6.28 0.96
CA PRO A 40 2.90 7.66 1.42
C PRO A 40 2.04 7.69 2.67
N LYS A 41 2.55 8.28 3.76
CA LYS A 41 1.77 8.48 4.99
C LYS A 41 0.51 9.22 4.55
N ARG A 42 -0.59 8.49 4.39
CA ARG A 42 -1.84 9.07 3.90
C ARG A 42 -2.30 10.04 4.98
N ASN A 43 -2.49 11.28 4.60
CA ASN A 43 -3.05 12.28 5.47
C ASN A 43 -4.56 12.29 5.24
N ILE A 44 -5.36 12.33 6.31
CA ILE A 44 -6.81 12.49 6.16
C ILE A 44 -7.17 13.77 5.39
N MET A 45 -6.30 14.78 5.45
CA MET A 45 -6.43 16.02 4.69
C MET A 45 -6.26 15.85 3.18
N ASP A 46 -5.72 14.73 2.70
CA ASP A 46 -5.67 14.41 1.26
C ASP A 46 -7.08 14.25 0.66
N LEU A 47 -8.11 14.06 1.50
CA LEU A 47 -9.51 13.97 1.10
C LEU A 47 -10.25 15.32 1.18
N HIS A 48 -9.62 16.37 1.70
CA HIS A 48 -10.27 17.67 1.88
C HIS A 48 -10.72 18.26 0.54
N GLY A 49 -12.00 18.62 0.45
CA GLY A 49 -12.57 19.25 -0.74
C GLY A 49 -12.98 18.30 -1.87
N LEU A 50 -12.63 17.01 -1.82
CA LEU A 50 -13.04 16.03 -2.84
C LEU A 50 -14.57 15.90 -2.99
N GLY A 51 -15.32 16.20 -1.92
CA GLY A 51 -16.78 16.19 -1.94
C GLY A 51 -17.44 17.52 -2.35
N ALA A 52 -16.71 18.62 -2.48
CA ALA A 52 -17.33 19.96 -2.56
C ALA A 52 -18.32 20.09 -3.73
N ASP A 53 -17.96 19.53 -4.90
CA ASP A 53 -18.83 19.55 -6.08
C ASP A 53 -20.01 18.57 -5.97
N LEU A 54 -19.80 17.41 -5.34
CA LEU A 54 -20.84 16.41 -5.13
C LEU A 54 -21.94 16.92 -4.17
N TRP A 55 -21.54 17.65 -3.14
CA TRP A 55 -22.44 18.19 -2.11
C TRP A 55 -23.00 19.57 -2.48
N ARG A 56 -22.73 20.06 -3.69
CA ARG A 56 -23.18 21.38 -4.14
C ARG A 56 -24.70 21.44 -4.17
N GLY A 57 -25.27 22.40 -3.45
CA GLY A 57 -26.71 22.63 -3.40
C GLY A 57 -27.47 21.71 -2.43
N ILE A 58 -26.77 20.83 -1.71
CA ILE A 58 -27.33 20.08 -0.58
C ILE A 58 -27.17 20.94 0.68
N ASP A 59 -28.27 21.19 1.40
CA ASP A 59 -28.21 21.79 2.72
C ASP A 59 -27.67 20.75 3.72
N ALA A 60 -26.48 21.02 4.26
CA ALA A 60 -25.81 20.11 5.17
C ALA A 60 -26.61 19.88 6.46
N GLN A 61 -27.33 20.90 6.94
CA GLN A 61 -28.09 20.81 8.18
C GLN A 61 -29.37 20.01 7.99
N GLU A 62 -30.05 20.18 6.85
CA GLU A 62 -31.22 19.39 6.47
C GLU A 62 -30.86 17.91 6.31
N TYR A 63 -29.80 17.61 5.56
CA TYR A 63 -29.31 16.23 5.37
C TYR A 63 -28.99 15.53 6.70
N VAL A 64 -28.33 16.22 7.63
CA VAL A 64 -28.05 15.68 8.97
C VAL A 64 -29.34 15.46 9.77
N ASN A 65 -30.32 16.33 9.65
CA ASN A 65 -31.60 16.17 10.35
C ASN A 65 -32.38 14.95 9.84
N GLU A 66 -32.37 14.70 8.52
CA GLU A 66 -32.97 13.49 7.94
C GLU A 66 -32.30 12.22 8.47
N LEU A 67 -30.96 12.18 8.46
CA LEU A 67 -30.21 11.04 9.01
C LEU A 67 -30.52 10.77 10.48
N ARG A 68 -30.61 11.81 11.32
CA ARG A 68 -30.98 11.66 12.73
C ARG A 68 -32.38 11.08 12.88
N ARG A 69 -33.35 11.60 12.12
CA ARG A 69 -34.71 11.04 12.12
C ARG A 69 -34.67 9.57 11.74
N GLU A 70 -33.98 9.18 10.66
CA GLU A 70 -33.88 7.77 10.27
C GLU A 70 -33.32 6.88 11.39
N TRP A 71 -32.34 7.37 12.16
CA TRP A 71 -31.73 6.62 13.26
C TRP A 71 -32.64 6.52 14.49
N ASP A 72 -33.36 7.60 14.82
CA ASP A 72 -34.35 7.61 15.90
C ASP A 72 -35.49 6.62 15.62
N HIS A 73 -35.86 6.41 14.35
CA HIS A 73 -36.87 5.41 13.96
C HIS A 73 -36.32 3.97 13.88
N ARG A 74 -35.00 3.79 13.89
CA ARG A 74 -34.33 2.46 13.88
C ARG A 74 -33.97 1.96 15.28
N SER A 75 -33.92 2.85 16.27
CA SER A 75 -33.72 2.45 17.66
C SER A 75 -35.08 2.18 18.32
N PRO A 76 -35.28 1.02 18.95
CA PRO A 76 -36.55 0.66 19.59
C PRO A 76 -36.89 1.53 20.81
#